data_AF-A0A351WIN8-F1
#
_entry.id   AF-A0A351WIN8-F1
#
_cell.length_a   1.000
_cell.length_b   1.000
_cell.length_c   1.000
_cell.angle_alpha   90.00
_cell.angle_beta   90.00
_cell.angle_gamma   90.00
#
_symmetry.space_group_name_H-M   'P 1'
#
loop_
_entity.id
_entity.type
_entity.pdbx_description
1 polymer ?
#
loop_
_entity_poly.entity_id
_entity_poly.type
_entity_poly.pdbx_seq_one_letter_code
_entity_poly.pdbx_strand_id
1 'polypeptide(L)'
;MEKAGVLEKPPVSKEQPVVNKPRNIPSIVAMVGVGLLSVLMLTEVFISNPCQVGPPGRFEDFEKGADAGTFLTVERSLDHGLFEHYGLVTMTNGKVYTSHCGMNGILPGILIRLTGKSMAEFVPFYYRFTSFMLALGLTLFALVLIREFGWAAGIVFLLLVPCADWIVFAGRNISYLFYFYVFPFFAAWLLYPRVQSGRMKMWAFLSIIGALVFLKATAGYEFITNVILGATVAPLYYGVSQKRSWQEISKSMAKVVAVGVFAFLMAATVNLLQNAAYYGSLSKGFQAIAQKAAARTMGGKDSSFEGSGGNDSAPADLPVSRILHGYMTFPGASLPLGDRQPRIYLTLFTFFSSVWVLGLMALVDGRVFPVFGKLRAPLVGFALALVWSLVCTFTWPLVAKGFMYHHMHIAAMAFYVTYMIMALAGFGILVSLVLRQAFYFIVNGYKRGSLTASTD
;
A
#
# COMPACT_ATOMS: atom_id res chain seq x y z
N MET A 1 20.51 -69.74 -15.09
CA MET A 1 20.15 -68.76 -14.05
C MET A 1 20.92 -67.48 -14.34
N GLU A 2 20.30 -66.61 -15.13
CA GLU A 2 20.91 -65.42 -15.70
C GLU A 2 20.46 -64.18 -14.91
N LYS A 3 21.41 -63.37 -14.45
CA LYS A 3 21.17 -62.18 -13.63
C LYS A 3 20.61 -61.06 -14.51
N ALA A 4 19.38 -60.66 -14.23
CA ALA A 4 18.76 -59.48 -14.83
C ALA A 4 19.46 -58.20 -14.35
N GLY A 5 20.04 -57.46 -15.28
CA GLY A 5 20.65 -56.15 -15.04
C GLY A 5 19.58 -55.08 -14.81
N VAL A 6 19.66 -54.41 -13.66
CA VAL A 6 18.87 -53.23 -13.33
C VAL A 6 19.51 -52.03 -14.01
N LEU A 7 18.83 -51.47 -15.03
CA LEU A 7 19.19 -50.22 -15.67
C LEU A 7 18.90 -49.06 -14.72
N GLU A 8 19.95 -48.51 -14.10
CA GLU A 8 19.89 -47.23 -13.38
C GLU A 8 19.56 -46.10 -14.35
N LYS A 9 18.45 -45.40 -14.10
CA LYS A 9 18.10 -44.17 -14.82
C LYS A 9 19.09 -43.06 -14.43
N PRO A 10 19.69 -42.34 -15.39
CA PRO A 10 20.59 -41.25 -15.08
C PRO A 10 19.85 -40.11 -14.35
N PRO A 11 20.53 -39.40 -13.44
CA PRO A 11 19.93 -38.31 -12.70
C PRO A 11 19.60 -37.16 -13.66
N VAL A 12 18.32 -36.79 -13.71
CA VAL A 12 17.84 -35.61 -14.42
C VAL A 12 18.37 -34.38 -13.69
N SER A 13 19.49 -33.83 -14.17
CA SER A 13 19.99 -32.53 -13.70
C SER A 13 18.96 -31.46 -14.10
N LYS A 14 18.29 -30.88 -13.11
CA LYS A 14 17.43 -29.70 -13.30
C LYS A 14 18.32 -28.46 -13.47
N GLU A 15 19.08 -28.38 -14.55
CA GLU A 15 19.65 -27.11 -14.98
C GLU A 15 18.52 -26.26 -15.56
N GLN A 16 17.97 -25.37 -14.73
CA GLN A 16 17.06 -24.34 -15.23
C GLN A 16 17.85 -23.46 -16.22
N PRO A 17 17.34 -23.25 -17.44
CA PRO A 17 18.02 -22.42 -18.42
C PRO A 17 18.16 -21.00 -17.86
N VAL A 18 19.41 -20.59 -17.65
CA VAL A 18 19.75 -19.20 -17.31
C VAL A 18 19.45 -18.36 -18.54
N VAL A 19 18.23 -17.83 -18.60
CA VAL A 19 17.82 -16.87 -19.64
C VAL A 19 18.71 -15.64 -19.47
N ASN A 20 19.75 -15.54 -20.29
CA ASN A 20 20.59 -14.35 -20.42
C ASN A 20 19.74 -13.19 -20.96
N LYS A 21 19.07 -12.48 -20.05
CA LYS A 21 18.41 -11.22 -20.37
C LYS A 21 19.48 -10.22 -20.79
N PRO A 22 19.42 -9.60 -21.99
CA PRO A 22 20.27 -8.47 -22.33
C PRO A 22 19.99 -7.37 -21.30
N ARG A 23 20.95 -7.20 -20.39
CA ARG A 23 20.89 -6.28 -19.26
C ARG A 23 21.29 -4.91 -19.77
N ASN A 24 20.35 -4.17 -20.37
CA ASN A 24 20.36 -2.71 -20.25
C ASN A 24 20.04 -2.38 -18.78
N ILE A 25 20.96 -2.72 -17.86
CA ILE A 25 20.89 -2.25 -16.49
C ILE A 25 21.10 -0.74 -16.59
N PRO A 26 20.12 0.07 -16.18
CA PRO A 26 20.35 1.49 -16.07
C PRO A 26 21.56 1.72 -15.17
N SER A 27 22.41 2.70 -15.50
CA SER A 27 23.55 2.99 -14.63
C SER A 27 23.03 3.20 -13.21
N ILE A 28 23.65 2.52 -12.24
CA ILE A 28 23.24 2.60 -10.82
C ILE A 28 23.16 4.06 -10.39
N VAL A 29 24.06 4.90 -10.91
CA VAL A 29 24.10 6.35 -10.75
C VAL A 29 22.79 7.02 -11.16
N ALA A 30 22.25 6.72 -12.36
CA ALA A 30 20.99 7.30 -12.81
C ALA A 30 19.81 6.88 -11.93
N MET A 31 19.76 5.62 -11.49
CA MET A 31 18.70 5.14 -10.58
C MET A 31 18.76 5.81 -9.21
N VAL A 32 19.97 5.99 -8.67
CA VAL A 32 20.17 6.71 -7.40
C VAL A 32 19.77 8.18 -7.55
N GLY A 33 20.19 8.84 -8.64
CA GLY A 33 19.83 10.24 -8.91
C GLY A 33 18.32 10.45 -9.02
N VAL A 34 17.64 9.63 -9.84
CA VAL A 34 16.17 9.68 -9.96
C VAL A 34 15.51 9.36 -8.63
N GLY A 35 16.02 8.37 -7.89
CA GLY A 35 15.51 8.03 -6.56
C GLY A 35 15.56 9.20 -5.58
N LEU A 36 16.72 9.83 -5.42
CA LEU A 36 16.89 10.96 -4.50
C LEU A 36 16.00 12.15 -4.89
N LEU A 37 16.00 12.53 -6.18
CA LEU A 37 15.18 13.64 -6.66
C LEU A 37 13.68 13.37 -6.45
N SER A 38 13.22 12.15 -6.73
CA SER A 38 11.81 11.78 -6.59
C SER A 38 11.35 11.80 -5.14
N VAL A 39 12.20 11.34 -4.21
CA VAL A 39 11.88 11.43 -2.77
C VAL A 39 11.72 12.88 -2.33
N LEU A 40 12.65 13.76 -2.71
CA LEU A 40 12.59 15.18 -2.35
C LEU A 40 11.35 15.86 -2.95
N MET A 41 11.10 15.64 -4.24
CA MET A 41 9.94 16.22 -4.93
C MET A 41 8.61 15.75 -4.32
N LEU A 42 8.44 14.45 -4.10
CA LEU A 42 7.21 13.92 -3.50
C LEU A 42 7.03 14.37 -2.05
N THR A 43 8.12 14.49 -1.28
CA THR A 43 8.08 15.04 0.07
C THR A 43 7.51 16.46 0.06
N GLU A 44 8.02 17.33 -0.81
CA GLU A 44 7.51 18.71 -0.92
C GLU A 44 6.08 18.76 -1.48
N VAL A 45 5.70 17.86 -2.39
CA VAL A 45 4.31 17.74 -2.86
C VAL A 45 3.36 17.42 -1.71
N PHE A 46 3.72 16.48 -0.83
CA PHE A 46 2.86 16.12 0.31
C PHE A 46 2.78 17.21 1.37
N ILE A 47 3.86 17.97 1.58
CA ILE A 47 3.89 19.07 2.56
C ILE A 47 3.10 20.28 2.07
N SER A 48 3.43 20.76 0.86
CA SER A 48 2.97 22.05 0.35
C SER A 48 1.71 21.95 -0.50
N ASN A 49 1.37 20.75 -0.98
CA ASN A 49 0.28 20.50 -1.91
C ASN A 49 0.18 21.59 -3.00
N PRO A 50 1.24 21.80 -3.80
CA PRO A 50 1.33 22.94 -4.71
C PRO A 50 0.26 22.86 -5.82
N CYS A 51 -0.22 21.64 -6.08
CA CYS A 51 -1.24 21.33 -7.05
C CYS A 51 -2.67 21.51 -6.50
N GLN A 52 -2.82 21.83 -5.20
CA GLN A 52 -4.11 21.89 -4.49
C GLN A 52 -4.97 20.64 -4.72
N VAL A 53 -4.33 19.48 -4.81
CA VAL A 53 -4.97 18.18 -5.04
C VAL A 53 -5.41 17.61 -3.71
N GLY A 54 -6.66 17.18 -3.60
CA GLY A 54 -7.17 16.64 -2.35
C GLY A 54 -8.66 16.31 -2.40
N PRO A 55 -9.15 15.54 -1.41
CA PRO A 55 -10.55 15.20 -1.33
C PRO A 55 -11.42 16.46 -1.13
N PRO A 56 -12.62 16.52 -1.74
CA PRO A 56 -13.43 17.73 -1.75
C PRO A 56 -14.20 17.96 -0.45
N GLY A 57 -13.98 19.08 0.25
CA GLY A 57 -14.80 19.51 1.39
C GLY A 57 -13.99 19.90 2.63
N ARG A 58 -14.57 19.75 3.84
CA ARG A 58 -13.98 20.10 5.14
C ARG A 58 -12.88 19.14 5.64
N PHE A 59 -12.10 18.58 4.74
CA PHE A 59 -11.06 17.59 5.07
C PHE A 59 -9.90 18.22 5.85
N GLU A 60 -9.59 19.48 5.56
CA GLU A 60 -8.59 20.24 6.31
C GLU A 60 -8.98 20.46 7.77
N ASP A 61 -10.26 20.73 8.05
CA ASP A 61 -10.73 20.93 9.44
C ASP A 61 -10.63 19.63 10.24
N PHE A 62 -10.97 18.51 9.61
CA PHE A 62 -10.84 17.20 10.22
C PHE A 62 -9.38 16.79 10.42
N GLU A 63 -8.51 17.05 9.44
CA GLU A 63 -7.06 16.83 9.54
C GLU A 63 -6.48 17.62 10.72
N LYS A 64 -6.80 18.92 10.82
CA LYS A 64 -6.39 19.78 11.95
C LYS A 64 -6.86 19.20 13.28
N GLY A 65 -8.10 18.71 13.36
CA GLY A 65 -8.66 18.12 14.58
C GLY A 65 -7.98 16.81 14.98
N ALA A 66 -7.71 15.93 14.02
CA ALA A 66 -7.01 14.67 14.27
C ALA A 66 -5.57 14.93 14.71
N ASP A 67 -4.84 15.77 13.97
CA ASP A 67 -3.43 16.06 14.23
C ASP A 67 -3.26 16.80 15.56
N ALA A 68 -4.20 17.67 15.94
CA ALA A 68 -4.23 18.28 17.26
C ALA A 68 -4.35 17.24 18.39
N GLY A 69 -5.11 16.16 18.21
CA GLY A 69 -5.19 15.06 19.19
C GLY A 69 -3.85 14.32 19.33
N THR A 70 -3.18 14.05 18.22
CA THR A 70 -1.83 13.45 18.25
C THR A 70 -0.82 14.37 18.92
N PHE A 71 -0.80 15.67 18.60
CA PHE A 71 0.13 16.60 19.25
C PHE A 71 -0.17 16.81 20.73
N LEU A 72 -1.44 16.85 21.14
CA LEU A 72 -1.79 16.88 22.55
C LEU A 72 -1.26 15.65 23.29
N THR A 73 -1.33 14.47 22.65
CA THR A 73 -0.74 13.25 23.21
C THR A 73 0.77 13.37 23.34
N VAL A 74 1.45 13.97 22.36
CA VAL A 74 2.91 14.21 22.41
C VAL A 74 3.27 15.19 23.52
N GLU A 75 2.57 16.31 23.64
CA GLU A 75 2.78 17.34 24.68
C GLU A 75 2.61 16.74 26.07
N ARG A 76 1.49 16.06 26.30
CA ARG A 76 1.25 15.31 27.54
C ARG A 76 2.33 14.26 27.82
N SER A 77 2.80 13.58 26.78
CA SER A 77 3.89 12.61 26.91
C SER A 77 5.20 13.26 27.34
N LEU A 78 5.45 14.53 27.04
CA LEU A 78 6.62 15.28 27.50
C LEU A 78 6.52 15.58 29.00
N ASP A 79 5.36 16.05 29.43
CA ASP A 79 5.11 16.50 30.80
C ASP A 79 4.93 15.34 31.80
N HIS A 80 4.26 14.27 31.39
CA HIS A 80 3.86 13.16 32.25
C HIS A 80 4.51 11.81 31.90
N GLY A 81 5.33 11.79 30.85
CA GLY A 81 6.05 10.59 30.38
C GLY A 81 5.35 9.86 29.23
N LEU A 82 6.13 9.10 28.47
CA LEU A 82 5.68 8.42 27.22
C LEU A 82 4.51 7.44 27.39
N PHE A 83 4.33 6.93 28.59
CA PHE A 83 3.31 5.94 28.91
C PHE A 83 2.22 6.49 29.83
N GLU A 84 2.00 7.80 29.83
CA GLU A 84 0.79 8.37 30.45
C GLU A 84 -0.45 7.64 29.89
N HIS A 85 -1.40 7.33 30.78
CA HIS A 85 -2.55 6.49 30.45
C HIS A 85 -2.17 5.16 29.78
N TYR A 86 -1.05 4.58 30.20
CA TYR A 86 -0.51 3.31 29.70
C TYR A 86 -0.14 3.35 28.21
N GLY A 87 0.13 4.54 27.67
CA GLY A 87 0.47 4.75 26.25
C GLY A 87 -0.74 4.89 25.32
N LEU A 88 -1.95 5.01 25.86
CA LEU A 88 -3.16 5.29 25.09
C LEU A 88 -3.17 6.76 24.63
N VAL A 89 -3.87 7.04 23.51
CA VAL A 89 -3.95 8.39 22.94
C VAL A 89 -4.87 9.27 23.76
N THR A 90 -4.55 10.55 23.88
CA THR A 90 -5.43 11.56 24.47
C THR A 90 -6.07 12.39 23.37
N MET A 91 -7.41 12.44 23.36
CA MET A 91 -8.18 13.25 22.42
C MET A 91 -8.16 14.72 22.82
N THR A 92 -8.46 15.62 21.88
CA THR A 92 -8.50 17.08 22.10
C THR A 92 -9.45 17.53 23.22
N ASN A 93 -10.46 16.72 23.55
CA ASN A 93 -11.38 16.97 24.67
C ASN A 93 -10.88 16.41 26.01
N GLY A 94 -9.61 15.97 26.09
CA GLY A 94 -9.00 15.39 27.28
C GLY A 94 -9.37 13.94 27.58
N LYS A 95 -10.28 13.32 26.80
CA LYS A 95 -10.64 11.90 26.99
C LYS A 95 -9.57 10.96 26.43
N VAL A 96 -9.38 9.82 27.07
CA VAL A 96 -8.46 8.77 26.60
C VAL A 96 -9.13 7.94 25.50
N TYR A 97 -8.43 7.80 24.38
CA TYR A 97 -8.84 7.02 23.23
C TYR A 97 -8.35 5.58 23.33
N THR A 98 -9.27 4.69 23.69
CA THR A 98 -8.95 3.30 24.01
C THR A 98 -9.02 2.31 22.84
N SER A 99 -9.11 2.79 21.59
CA SER A 99 -9.38 1.91 20.42
C SER A 99 -8.12 1.26 19.84
N HIS A 100 -6.92 1.73 20.18
CA HIS A 100 -5.64 1.21 19.68
C HIS A 100 -4.49 1.55 20.63
N CYS A 101 -3.30 1.00 20.39
CA CYS A 101 -2.16 1.09 21.31
C CYS A 101 -1.46 2.46 21.40
N GLY A 102 -1.79 3.40 20.51
CA GLY A 102 -1.34 4.79 20.56
C GLY A 102 0.05 5.05 20.03
N MET A 103 0.55 4.17 19.16
CA MET A 103 1.86 4.35 18.50
C MET A 103 1.96 5.67 17.72
N ASN A 104 0.84 6.20 17.23
CA ASN A 104 0.78 7.50 16.57
C ASN A 104 1.10 8.68 17.50
N GLY A 105 0.95 8.55 18.82
CA GLY A 105 1.45 9.52 19.82
C GLY A 105 2.81 9.16 20.41
N ILE A 106 3.04 7.87 20.67
CA ILE A 106 4.30 7.38 21.28
C ILE A 106 5.50 7.62 20.35
N LEU A 107 5.38 7.31 19.06
CA LEU A 107 6.48 7.47 18.11
C LEU A 107 6.95 8.94 18.00
N PRO A 108 6.07 9.93 17.75
CA PRO A 108 6.50 11.31 17.78
C PRO A 108 7.02 11.75 19.16
N GLY A 109 6.44 11.25 20.27
CA GLY A 109 6.95 11.49 21.63
C GLY A 109 8.40 11.03 21.83
N ILE A 110 8.77 9.87 21.29
CA ILE A 110 10.16 9.40 21.29
C ILE A 110 11.04 10.32 20.43
N LEU A 111 10.58 10.69 19.23
CA LEU A 111 11.37 11.51 18.30
C LEU A 111 11.62 12.93 18.83
N ILE A 112 10.64 13.57 19.46
CA ILE A 112 10.84 14.91 20.03
C ILE A 112 11.87 14.87 21.17
N ARG A 113 11.84 13.82 22.02
CA ARG A 113 12.82 13.61 23.10
C ARG A 113 14.22 13.34 22.55
N LEU A 114 14.33 12.54 21.48
CA LEU A 114 15.63 12.25 20.84
C LEU A 114 16.23 13.45 20.11
N THR A 115 15.38 14.32 19.56
CA THR A 115 15.82 15.50 18.79
C THR A 115 16.03 16.74 19.65
N GLY A 116 15.46 16.79 20.86
CA GLY A 116 15.53 17.94 21.76
C GLY A 116 14.82 19.20 21.23
N LYS A 117 13.96 19.06 20.23
CA LYS A 117 13.22 20.17 19.60
C LYS A 117 12.09 20.65 20.49
N SER A 118 11.82 21.96 20.47
CA SER A 118 10.55 22.49 21.01
C SER A 118 9.36 21.99 20.18
N MET A 119 8.14 22.00 20.73
CA MET A 119 6.94 21.60 19.98
C MET A 119 6.77 22.43 18.69
N ALA A 120 7.06 23.73 18.73
CA ALA A 120 6.98 24.62 17.57
C ALA A 120 7.94 24.21 16.43
N GLU A 121 9.13 23.71 16.75
CA GLU A 121 10.10 23.21 15.78
C GLU A 121 9.84 21.76 15.37
N PHE A 122 9.28 20.96 16.28
CA PHE A 122 9.03 19.54 16.07
C PHE A 122 7.87 19.29 15.11
N VAL A 123 6.77 20.04 15.22
CA VAL A 123 5.59 19.92 14.34
C VAL A 123 5.97 19.96 12.85
N PRO A 124 6.63 21.02 12.33
CA PRO A 124 7.03 21.07 10.92
C PRO A 124 8.07 20.00 10.55
N PHE A 125 8.97 19.65 11.47
CA PHE A 125 9.90 18.54 11.28
C PHE A 125 9.16 17.21 11.10
N TYR A 126 8.14 16.95 11.91
CA TYR A 126 7.42 15.68 11.89
C TYR A 126 6.54 15.55 10.64
N TYR A 127 5.89 16.63 10.19
CA TYR A 127 5.21 16.65 8.88
C TYR A 127 6.15 16.32 7.71
N ARG A 128 7.39 16.85 7.74
CA ARG A 128 8.42 16.51 6.76
C ARG A 128 8.82 15.04 6.86
N PHE A 129 8.97 14.52 8.07
CA PHE A 129 9.34 13.13 8.31
C PHE A 129 8.27 12.15 7.80
N THR A 130 6.99 12.37 8.11
CA THR A 130 5.89 11.51 7.64
C THR A 130 5.79 11.51 6.12
N SER A 131 5.87 12.70 5.51
CA SER A 131 5.89 12.89 4.05
C SER A 131 7.07 12.18 3.40
N PHE A 132 8.27 12.33 3.98
CA PHE A 132 9.49 11.67 3.50
C PHE A 132 9.37 10.15 3.54
N MET A 133 8.83 9.58 4.62
CA MET A 133 8.66 8.13 4.76
C MET A 133 7.72 7.55 3.69
N LEU A 134 6.62 8.24 3.39
CA LEU A 134 5.72 7.82 2.30
C LEU A 134 6.38 7.97 0.93
N ALA A 135 7.03 9.12 0.67
CA ALA A 135 7.74 9.40 -0.57
C ALA A 135 8.85 8.39 -0.86
N LEU A 136 9.59 7.99 0.17
CA LEU A 136 10.61 6.94 0.09
C LEU A 136 10.01 5.60 -0.33
N GLY A 137 8.91 5.16 0.30
CA GLY A 137 8.24 3.92 -0.04
C GLY A 137 7.75 3.88 -1.50
N LEU A 138 7.08 4.95 -1.94
CA LEU A 138 6.59 5.10 -3.32
C LEU A 138 7.74 5.13 -4.33
N THR A 139 8.83 5.82 -4.02
CA THR A 139 10.01 5.89 -4.89
C THR A 139 10.71 4.53 -5.00
N LEU A 140 10.89 3.81 -3.89
CA LEU A 140 11.46 2.47 -3.92
C LEU A 140 10.60 1.51 -4.75
N PHE A 141 9.27 1.64 -4.67
CA PHE A 141 8.36 0.89 -5.54
C PHE A 141 8.50 1.30 -7.02
N ALA A 142 8.64 2.59 -7.32
CA ALA A 142 8.91 3.07 -8.68
C ALA A 142 10.21 2.48 -9.27
N LEU A 143 11.27 2.35 -8.45
CA LEU A 143 12.52 1.68 -8.86
C LEU A 143 12.29 0.19 -9.18
N VAL A 144 11.38 -0.48 -8.47
CA VAL A 144 10.95 -1.84 -8.84
C VAL A 144 10.28 -1.84 -10.23
N LEU A 145 9.39 -0.88 -10.51
CA LEU A 145 8.76 -0.74 -11.82
C LEU A 145 9.79 -0.46 -12.93
N ILE A 146 10.79 0.38 -12.66
CA ILE A 146 11.88 0.66 -13.62
C ILE A 146 12.65 -0.61 -13.95
N ARG A 147 12.95 -1.42 -12.93
CA ARG A 147 13.67 -2.69 -13.09
C ARG A 147 12.86 -3.72 -13.87
N GLU A 148 11.56 -3.82 -13.63
CA GLU A 148 10.70 -4.85 -14.23
C GLU A 148 10.16 -4.45 -15.61
N PHE A 149 9.73 -3.19 -15.76
CA PHE A 149 8.99 -2.69 -16.93
C PHE A 149 9.66 -1.50 -17.62
N GLY A 150 10.72 -0.91 -17.07
CA GLY A 150 11.54 0.15 -17.69
C GLY A 150 11.27 1.56 -17.16
N TRP A 151 12.15 2.49 -17.55
CA TRP A 151 12.16 3.87 -17.07
C TRP A 151 10.81 4.58 -17.15
N ALA A 152 10.16 4.53 -18.31
CA ALA A 152 8.86 5.17 -18.51
C ALA A 152 7.81 4.67 -17.50
N ALA A 153 7.87 3.40 -17.08
CA ALA A 153 6.90 2.86 -16.13
C ALA A 153 7.03 3.51 -14.74
N GLY A 154 8.25 3.62 -14.22
CA GLY A 154 8.46 4.28 -12.92
C GLY A 154 8.29 5.79 -12.97
N ILE A 155 8.76 6.46 -14.03
CA ILE A 155 8.65 7.92 -14.16
C ILE A 155 7.18 8.32 -14.26
N VAL A 156 6.37 7.67 -15.11
CA VAL A 156 4.94 7.97 -15.22
C VAL A 156 4.21 7.67 -13.92
N PHE A 157 4.53 6.55 -13.25
CA PHE A 157 3.98 6.27 -11.93
C PHE A 157 4.25 7.42 -10.93
N LEU A 158 5.49 7.89 -10.85
CA LEU A 158 5.88 9.00 -9.96
C LEU A 158 5.19 10.32 -10.33
N LEU A 159 4.97 10.59 -11.63
CA LEU A 159 4.25 11.77 -12.09
C LEU A 159 2.75 11.72 -11.76
N LEU A 160 2.16 10.52 -11.68
CA LEU A 160 0.75 10.35 -11.34
C LEU A 160 0.48 10.40 -9.83
N VAL A 161 1.48 10.10 -8.98
CA VAL A 161 1.33 10.15 -7.51
C VAL A 161 0.86 11.52 -7.01
N PRO A 162 1.42 12.67 -7.45
CA PRO A 162 0.92 14.00 -7.09
C PRO A 162 -0.53 14.29 -7.47
N CYS A 163 -1.09 13.53 -8.42
CA CYS A 163 -2.49 13.67 -8.83
C CYS A 163 -3.44 12.85 -7.95
N ALA A 164 -2.93 12.00 -7.04
CA ALA A 164 -3.74 11.09 -6.24
C ALA A 164 -4.25 11.75 -4.95
N ASP A 165 -5.47 12.30 -5.00
CA ASP A 165 -6.14 13.05 -3.92
C ASP A 165 -5.84 12.55 -2.51
N TRP A 166 -6.06 11.27 -2.25
CA TRP A 166 -5.96 10.70 -0.92
C TRP A 166 -4.54 10.35 -0.50
N ILE A 167 -3.62 10.09 -1.44
CA ILE A 167 -2.19 9.95 -1.11
C ILE A 167 -1.59 11.30 -0.76
N VAL A 168 -1.95 12.35 -1.50
CA VAL A 168 -1.49 13.72 -1.22
C VAL A 168 -2.03 14.18 0.13
N PHE A 169 -3.33 14.00 0.39
CA PHE A 169 -3.95 14.27 1.67
C PHE A 169 -3.29 13.52 2.83
N ALA A 170 -3.11 12.19 2.68
CA ALA A 170 -2.60 11.37 3.77
C ALA A 170 -1.07 11.47 3.94
N GLY A 171 -0.36 12.07 2.98
CA GLY A 171 1.10 12.07 2.93
C GLY A 171 1.76 12.84 4.06
N ARG A 172 1.19 13.98 4.45
CA ARG A 172 1.66 14.75 5.61
C ARG A 172 1.00 14.34 6.92
N ASN A 173 -0.16 13.68 6.89
CA ASN A 173 -0.99 13.45 8.06
C ASN A 173 -0.26 12.63 9.15
N ILE A 174 -0.21 13.17 10.37
CA ILE A 174 0.52 12.58 11.49
C ILE A 174 -0.34 11.66 12.36
N SER A 175 -1.66 11.79 12.27
CA SER A 175 -2.61 10.97 13.03
C SER A 175 -2.70 9.56 12.49
N TYR A 176 -2.77 9.44 11.17
CA TYR A 176 -2.91 8.18 10.45
C TYR A 176 -1.54 7.54 10.20
N LEU A 177 -0.49 8.32 10.01
CA LEU A 177 0.84 7.82 9.63
C LEU A 177 0.74 6.93 8.39
N PHE A 178 0.29 7.51 7.26
CA PHE A 178 -0.14 6.73 6.09
C PHE A 178 0.92 5.77 5.55
N TYR A 179 2.20 6.10 5.73
CA TYR A 179 3.32 5.22 5.39
C TYR A 179 3.23 3.83 6.06
N PHE A 180 2.68 3.70 7.27
CA PHE A 180 2.48 2.38 7.90
C PHE A 180 1.45 1.51 7.19
N TYR A 181 0.47 2.09 6.49
CA TYR A 181 -0.51 1.31 5.74
C TYR A 181 0.14 0.61 4.54
N VAL A 182 1.10 1.27 3.90
CA VAL A 182 1.69 0.84 2.62
C VAL A 182 3.04 0.13 2.78
N PHE A 183 3.72 0.28 3.92
CA PHE A 183 5.03 -0.32 4.17
C PHE A 183 5.07 -1.85 4.04
N PRO A 184 4.13 -2.64 4.60
CA PRO A 184 4.09 -4.08 4.36
C PRO A 184 4.03 -4.45 2.87
N PHE A 185 3.26 -3.69 2.08
CA PHE A 185 3.16 -3.87 0.64
C PHE A 185 4.50 -3.53 -0.05
N PHE A 186 5.12 -2.39 0.23
CA PHE A 186 6.41 -2.01 -0.38
C PHE A 186 7.53 -2.98 0.01
N ALA A 187 7.61 -3.38 1.27
CA ALA A 187 8.57 -4.36 1.75
C ALA A 187 8.37 -5.70 1.03
N ALA A 188 7.13 -6.13 0.78
CA ALA A 188 6.86 -7.33 0.00
C ALA A 188 7.45 -7.26 -1.41
N TRP A 189 7.24 -6.14 -2.12
CA TRP A 189 7.79 -5.94 -3.47
C TRP A 189 9.32 -5.89 -3.51
N LEU A 190 9.96 -5.32 -2.48
CA LEU A 190 11.41 -5.19 -2.41
C LEU A 190 12.11 -6.48 -1.96
N LEU A 191 11.52 -7.22 -1.03
CA LEU A 191 12.18 -8.32 -0.33
C LEU A 191 11.81 -9.70 -0.88
N TYR A 192 10.58 -9.90 -1.36
CA TYR A 192 10.17 -11.22 -1.85
C TYR A 192 11.02 -11.77 -3.01
N PRO A 193 11.50 -10.96 -3.99
CA PRO A 193 12.44 -11.42 -5.00
C PRO A 193 13.76 -11.95 -4.43
N ARG A 194 14.22 -11.41 -3.29
CA ARG A 194 15.41 -11.90 -2.58
C ARG A 194 15.15 -13.26 -1.95
N VAL A 195 13.94 -13.50 -1.46
CA VAL A 195 13.52 -14.83 -0.97
C VAL A 195 13.53 -15.84 -2.10
N GLN A 196 12.96 -15.47 -3.25
CA GLN A 196 12.88 -16.36 -4.41
C GLN A 196 14.24 -16.70 -5.02
N SER A 197 15.20 -15.79 -4.96
CA SER A 197 16.58 -16.01 -5.41
C SER A 197 17.48 -16.66 -4.36
N GLY A 198 16.94 -17.04 -3.19
CA GLY A 198 17.69 -17.64 -2.09
C GLY A 198 18.60 -16.68 -1.32
N ARG A 199 18.64 -15.38 -1.68
CA ARG A 199 19.44 -14.33 -1.03
C ARG A 199 18.89 -13.88 0.32
N MET A 200 17.64 -14.22 0.61
CA MET A 200 16.98 -13.95 1.89
C MET A 200 16.22 -15.20 2.32
N LYS A 201 16.29 -15.55 3.61
CA LYS A 201 15.49 -16.65 4.15
C LYS A 201 14.03 -16.22 4.28
N MET A 202 13.09 -17.14 4.04
CA MET A 202 11.65 -16.86 4.15
C MET A 202 11.27 -16.34 5.55
N TRP A 203 11.85 -16.88 6.63
CA TRP A 203 11.55 -16.43 7.99
C TRP A 203 11.93 -14.96 8.20
N ALA A 204 13.07 -14.51 7.69
CA ALA A 204 13.51 -13.11 7.81
C ALA A 204 12.55 -12.17 7.08
N PHE A 205 12.09 -12.57 5.89
CA PHE A 205 11.05 -11.85 5.16
C PHE A 205 9.75 -11.76 5.97
N LEU A 206 9.26 -12.88 6.51
CA LEU A 206 8.04 -12.93 7.31
C LEU A 206 8.16 -12.11 8.60
N SER A 207 9.31 -12.12 9.27
CA SER A 207 9.57 -11.30 10.45
C SER A 207 9.48 -9.80 10.15
N ILE A 208 10.04 -9.35 9.02
CA ILE A 208 9.95 -7.94 8.60
C ILE A 208 8.49 -7.56 8.31
N ILE A 209 7.76 -8.39 7.56
CA ILE A 209 6.34 -8.14 7.26
C ILE A 209 5.51 -8.12 8.56
N GLY A 210 5.72 -9.10 9.44
CA GLY A 210 5.05 -9.17 10.74
C GLY A 210 5.32 -7.93 11.60
N ALA A 211 6.58 -7.46 11.67
CA ALA A 211 6.94 -6.26 12.40
C ALA A 211 6.25 -5.01 11.84
N LEU A 212 6.21 -4.84 10.51
CA LEU A 212 5.54 -3.71 9.87
C LEU A 212 4.02 -3.73 10.09
N VAL A 213 3.40 -4.91 10.01
CA VAL A 213 1.96 -5.08 10.31
C VAL A 213 1.68 -4.79 11.79
N PHE A 214 2.54 -5.26 12.70
CA PHE A 214 2.43 -4.97 14.14
C PHE A 214 2.51 -3.47 14.40
N LEU A 215 3.49 -2.77 13.83
CA LEU A 215 3.63 -1.31 13.95
C LEU A 215 2.40 -0.56 13.41
N LYS A 216 1.87 -0.99 12.26
CA LYS A 216 0.61 -0.41 11.76
C LYS A 216 -0.54 -0.65 12.73
N ALA A 217 -0.70 -1.88 13.22
CA ALA A 217 -1.80 -2.24 14.12
C ALA A 217 -1.72 -1.51 15.46
N THR A 218 -0.51 -1.23 15.99
CA THR A 218 -0.36 -0.43 17.22
C THR A 218 -0.63 1.06 17.00
N ALA A 219 -0.50 1.56 15.76
CA ALA A 219 -0.89 2.92 15.36
C ALA A 219 -2.39 3.06 15.04
N GLY A 220 -3.10 1.94 14.84
CA GLY A 220 -4.53 1.91 14.55
C GLY A 220 -4.95 0.69 13.72
N TYR A 221 -6.19 0.24 13.89
CA TYR A 221 -6.70 -0.97 13.21
C TYR A 221 -7.35 -0.70 11.84
N GLU A 222 -7.42 0.57 11.43
CA GLU A 222 -8.00 0.99 10.17
C GLU A 222 -7.34 0.25 9.00
N PHE A 223 -8.17 -0.36 8.16
CA PHE A 223 -7.77 -1.08 6.95
C PHE A 223 -6.82 -2.26 7.19
N ILE A 224 -6.73 -2.81 8.41
CA ILE A 224 -5.74 -3.85 8.74
C ILE A 224 -5.84 -5.09 7.84
N THR A 225 -7.04 -5.47 7.41
CA THR A 225 -7.21 -6.58 6.46
C THR A 225 -6.58 -6.27 5.10
N ASN A 226 -6.71 -5.03 4.62
CA ASN A 226 -6.09 -4.57 3.39
C ASN A 226 -4.56 -4.51 3.53
N VAL A 227 -4.04 -4.08 4.68
CA VAL A 227 -2.59 -4.05 4.94
C VAL A 227 -2.00 -5.47 4.91
N ILE A 228 -2.64 -6.43 5.60
CA ILE A 228 -2.18 -7.84 5.65
C ILE A 228 -2.26 -8.48 4.26
N LEU A 229 -3.43 -8.40 3.60
CA LEU A 229 -3.61 -8.99 2.27
C LEU A 229 -2.78 -8.25 1.21
N GLY A 230 -2.57 -6.95 1.37
CA GLY A 230 -1.73 -6.14 0.51
C GLY A 230 -0.28 -6.63 0.44
N ALA A 231 0.27 -7.10 1.55
CA ALA A 231 1.61 -7.71 1.58
C ALA A 231 1.70 -9.01 0.76
N THR A 232 0.57 -9.63 0.39
CA THR A 232 0.53 -10.84 -0.45
C THR A 232 0.55 -10.56 -1.96
N VAL A 233 0.40 -9.30 -2.37
CA VAL A 233 0.36 -8.88 -3.78
C VAL A 233 1.66 -9.21 -4.50
N ALA A 234 2.82 -8.94 -3.87
CA ALA A 234 4.12 -9.26 -4.46
C ALA A 234 4.35 -10.79 -4.59
N PRO A 235 4.08 -11.63 -3.56
CA PRO A 235 4.07 -13.09 -3.71
C PRO A 235 3.25 -13.60 -4.89
N LEU A 236 2.05 -13.06 -5.11
CA LEU A 236 1.20 -13.41 -6.26
C LEU A 236 1.86 -13.01 -7.58
N TYR A 237 2.25 -11.73 -7.72
CA TYR A 237 2.91 -11.22 -8.93
C TYR A 237 4.15 -12.04 -9.32
N TYR A 238 5.07 -12.20 -8.37
CA TYR A 238 6.34 -12.87 -8.60
C TYR A 238 6.18 -14.38 -8.78
N GLY A 239 5.17 -14.99 -8.16
CA GLY A 239 4.81 -16.37 -8.37
C GLY A 239 4.34 -16.65 -9.80
N VAL A 240 3.37 -15.86 -10.28
CA VAL A 240 2.80 -15.99 -11.63
C VAL A 240 3.83 -15.65 -12.70
N SER A 241 4.56 -14.54 -12.54
CA SER A 241 5.56 -14.10 -13.52
C SER A 241 6.71 -15.10 -13.71
N GLN A 242 7.01 -15.90 -12.67
CA GLN A 242 8.00 -16.99 -12.71
C GLN A 242 7.38 -18.35 -13.02
N LYS A 243 6.08 -18.42 -13.37
CA LYS A 243 5.36 -19.65 -13.69
C LYS A 243 5.44 -20.71 -12.58
N ARG A 244 5.43 -20.29 -11.31
CA ARG A 244 5.33 -21.21 -10.18
C ARG A 244 3.95 -21.85 -10.13
N SER A 245 3.86 -22.99 -9.47
CA SER A 245 2.57 -23.66 -9.28
C SER A 245 1.66 -22.85 -8.35
N TRP A 246 0.34 -22.93 -8.57
CA TRP A 246 -0.63 -22.26 -7.69
C TRP A 246 -0.52 -22.69 -6.23
N GLN A 247 -0.10 -23.94 -5.96
CA GLN A 247 0.16 -24.44 -4.62
C GLN A 247 1.33 -23.71 -3.93
N GLU A 248 2.42 -23.41 -4.65
CA GLU A 248 3.57 -22.68 -4.10
C GLU A 248 3.24 -21.20 -3.85
N ILE A 249 2.44 -20.61 -4.75
CA ILE A 249 1.95 -19.24 -4.64
C ILE A 249 1.03 -19.12 -3.42
N SER A 250 0.00 -19.97 -3.34
CA SER A 250 -0.96 -19.95 -2.23
C SER A 250 -0.28 -20.22 -0.89
N LYS A 251 0.67 -21.16 -0.82
CA LYS A 251 1.47 -21.42 0.39
C LYS A 251 2.28 -20.19 0.83
N SER A 252 2.83 -19.45 -0.12
CA SER A 252 3.58 -18.21 0.19
C SER A 252 2.66 -17.11 0.69
N MET A 253 1.51 -16.91 0.04
CA MET A 253 0.50 -15.94 0.46
C MET A 253 -0.07 -16.30 1.84
N ALA A 254 -0.41 -17.57 2.08
CA ALA A 254 -0.93 -18.06 3.36
C ALA A 254 0.04 -17.81 4.51
N LYS A 255 1.36 -17.98 4.30
CA LYS A 255 2.37 -17.64 5.31
C LYS A 255 2.40 -16.15 5.66
N VAL A 256 2.27 -15.29 4.65
CA VAL A 256 2.20 -13.82 4.84
C VAL A 256 0.93 -13.43 5.59
N VAL A 257 -0.22 -14.03 5.23
CA VAL A 257 -1.48 -13.82 5.97
C VAL A 257 -1.36 -14.29 7.41
N ALA A 258 -0.82 -15.49 7.64
CA ALA A 258 -0.66 -16.04 8.98
C ALA A 258 0.21 -15.15 9.88
N VAL A 259 1.36 -14.66 9.38
CA VAL A 259 2.22 -13.76 10.17
C VAL A 259 1.56 -12.39 10.38
N GLY A 260 0.82 -11.88 9.39
CA GLY A 260 0.08 -10.62 9.53
C GLY A 260 -1.05 -10.71 10.56
N VAL A 261 -1.83 -11.79 10.55
CA VAL A 261 -2.87 -12.06 11.55
C VAL A 261 -2.24 -12.20 12.94
N PHE A 262 -1.15 -12.95 13.07
CA PHE A 262 -0.44 -13.08 14.33
C PHE A 262 0.05 -11.73 14.87
N ALA A 263 0.66 -10.90 14.02
CA ALA A 263 1.08 -9.54 14.37
C ALA A 263 -0.08 -8.64 14.82
N PHE A 264 -1.23 -8.71 14.12
CA PHE A 264 -2.43 -8.00 14.55
C PHE A 264 -2.94 -8.47 15.91
N LEU A 265 -2.99 -9.79 16.17
CA LEU A 265 -3.41 -10.34 17.45
C LEU A 265 -2.46 -9.94 18.60
N MET A 266 -1.16 -9.84 18.33
CA MET A 266 -0.20 -9.29 19.30
C MET A 266 -0.52 -7.84 19.63
N ALA A 267 -0.78 -6.99 18.64
CA ALA A 267 -1.15 -5.59 18.86
C ALA A 267 -2.49 -5.47 19.61
N ALA A 268 -3.48 -6.31 19.28
CA ALA A 268 -4.75 -6.38 20.00
C ALA A 268 -4.58 -6.81 21.46
N THR A 269 -3.64 -7.73 21.73
CA THR A 269 -3.30 -8.16 23.09
C THR A 269 -2.66 -7.03 23.88
N VAL A 270 -1.71 -6.29 23.28
CA VAL A 270 -1.11 -5.09 23.91
C VAL A 270 -2.21 -4.08 24.25
N ASN A 271 -3.11 -3.78 23.32
CA ASN A 271 -4.22 -2.86 23.54
C ASN A 271 -5.16 -3.33 24.67
N LEU A 272 -5.47 -4.63 24.72
CA LEU A 272 -6.27 -5.22 25.80
C LEU A 272 -5.60 -5.02 27.16
N LEU A 273 -4.28 -5.24 27.26
CA LEU A 273 -3.53 -5.04 28.49
C LEU A 273 -3.49 -3.56 28.90
N GLN A 274 -3.30 -2.64 27.96
CA GLN A 274 -3.37 -1.19 28.22
C GLN A 274 -4.76 -0.79 28.74
N ASN A 275 -5.82 -1.30 28.11
CA ASN A 275 -7.20 -1.09 28.55
C ASN A 275 -7.49 -1.71 29.92
N ALA A 276 -6.99 -2.91 30.18
CA ALA A 276 -7.16 -3.59 31.46
C ALA A 276 -6.52 -2.79 32.60
N ALA A 277 -5.33 -2.24 32.35
CA ALA A 277 -4.66 -1.34 33.28
C ALA A 277 -5.45 -0.04 33.47
N TYR A 278 -5.93 0.57 32.38
CA TYR A 278 -6.71 1.82 32.42
C TYR A 278 -8.04 1.70 33.17
N TYR A 279 -8.82 0.64 32.92
CA TYR A 279 -10.11 0.42 33.56
C TYR A 279 -10.03 -0.38 34.88
N GLY A 280 -8.82 -0.79 35.28
CA GLY A 280 -8.56 -1.56 36.49
C GLY A 280 -9.02 -3.03 36.44
N SER A 281 -9.42 -3.57 35.28
CA SER A 281 -9.75 -5.00 35.13
C SER A 281 -9.70 -5.48 33.69
N LEU A 282 -9.30 -6.75 33.50
CA LEU A 282 -9.26 -7.39 32.18
C LEU A 282 -10.66 -7.47 31.54
N SER A 283 -11.69 -7.74 32.33
CA SER A 283 -13.08 -7.81 31.85
C SER A 283 -13.56 -6.49 31.27
N LYS A 284 -13.33 -5.36 31.97
CA LYS A 284 -13.72 -4.03 31.46
C LYS A 284 -12.89 -3.65 30.23
N GLY A 285 -11.61 -3.99 30.20
CA GLY A 285 -10.77 -3.75 29.02
C GLY A 285 -11.25 -4.52 27.80
N PHE A 286 -11.62 -5.79 27.97
CA PHE A 286 -12.23 -6.59 26.90
C PHE A 286 -13.57 -6.01 26.45
N GLN A 287 -14.45 -5.63 27.39
CA GLN A 287 -15.74 -5.02 27.09
C GLN A 287 -15.58 -3.74 26.26
N ALA A 288 -14.62 -2.87 26.62
CA ALA A 288 -14.34 -1.64 25.88
C ALA A 288 -13.92 -1.91 24.42
N ILE A 289 -13.06 -2.91 24.20
CA ILE A 289 -12.65 -3.32 22.84
C ILE A 289 -13.82 -3.95 22.08
N ALA A 290 -14.56 -4.86 22.72
CA ALA A 290 -15.67 -5.59 22.09
C ALA A 290 -16.80 -4.65 21.65
N GLN A 291 -17.19 -3.69 22.50
CA GLN A 291 -18.21 -2.68 22.17
C GLN A 291 -17.78 -1.81 20.98
N LYS A 292 -16.53 -1.34 20.98
CA LYS A 292 -15.99 -0.55 19.87
C LYS A 292 -15.88 -1.36 18.58
N ALA A 293 -15.44 -2.61 18.66
CA ALA A 293 -15.42 -3.51 17.53
C ALA A 293 -16.84 -3.67 16.98
N ALA A 294 -17.83 -3.99 17.82
CA ALA A 294 -19.23 -4.11 17.42
C ALA A 294 -19.77 -2.84 16.74
N ALA A 295 -19.49 -1.64 17.27
CA ALA A 295 -19.88 -0.36 16.65
C ALA A 295 -19.26 -0.13 15.27
N ARG A 296 -17.99 -0.54 15.08
CA ARG A 296 -17.27 -0.34 13.82
C ARG A 296 -17.52 -1.45 12.79
N THR A 297 -17.84 -2.67 13.22
CA THR A 297 -18.05 -3.83 12.35
C THR A 297 -19.53 -4.06 12.03
N MET A 298 -20.41 -3.99 13.04
CA MET A 298 -21.84 -4.26 12.94
C MET A 298 -22.64 -2.95 12.85
N GLY A 299 -23.52 -2.88 11.85
CA GLY A 299 -24.61 -1.90 11.89
C GLY A 299 -25.71 -2.40 12.83
N GLY A 300 -26.28 -1.55 13.68
CA GLY A 300 -27.34 -1.95 14.60
C GLY A 300 -27.60 -0.97 15.75
N LYS A 301 -28.81 -1.03 16.34
CA LYS A 301 -29.23 -0.18 17.47
C LYS A 301 -28.44 -0.46 18.76
N ASP A 302 -27.95 -1.68 18.91
CA ASP A 302 -27.20 -2.12 20.11
C ASP A 302 -25.72 -1.76 20.08
N SER A 303 -25.26 -1.07 19.02
CA SER A 303 -23.87 -0.64 18.90
C SER A 303 -23.65 0.83 19.25
N SER A 304 -24.64 1.45 19.92
CA SER A 304 -24.50 2.77 20.52
C SER A 304 -23.43 2.74 21.61
N PHE A 305 -22.32 3.41 21.36
CA PHE A 305 -21.28 3.64 22.36
C PHE A 305 -21.80 4.64 23.41
N GLU A 306 -21.89 4.21 24.67
CA GLU A 306 -22.20 5.13 25.78
C GLU A 306 -21.11 6.21 25.87
N GLY A 307 -21.48 7.47 25.58
CA GLY A 307 -20.61 8.64 25.77
C GLY A 307 -20.10 9.33 24.51
N SER A 308 -20.45 8.85 23.31
CA SER A 308 -20.39 9.66 22.08
C SER A 308 -21.80 10.17 21.81
N GLY A 309 -22.04 11.49 21.83
CA GLY A 309 -23.34 12.09 21.51
C GLY A 309 -23.83 11.89 20.06
N GLY A 310 -23.27 10.91 19.34
CA GLY A 310 -23.62 10.53 17.98
C GLY A 310 -23.68 9.01 17.83
N ASN A 311 -24.62 8.56 16.99
CA ASN A 311 -24.87 7.15 16.71
C ASN A 311 -23.82 6.64 15.71
N ASP A 312 -22.66 6.21 16.19
CA ASP A 312 -21.52 5.68 15.39
C ASP A 312 -21.82 4.30 14.74
N SER A 313 -23.07 3.86 14.77
CA SER A 313 -23.59 2.61 14.23
C SER A 313 -24.15 2.81 12.82
N ALA A 314 -23.73 1.99 11.84
CA ALA A 314 -24.42 1.96 10.55
C ALA A 314 -25.83 1.35 10.71
N PRO A 315 -26.78 1.63 9.81
CA PRO A 315 -28.02 0.86 9.74
C PRO A 315 -27.73 -0.65 9.55
N ALA A 316 -28.43 -1.51 10.29
CA ALA A 316 -28.21 -2.96 10.26
C ALA A 316 -28.43 -3.54 8.86
N ASP A 317 -29.46 -3.04 8.18
CA ASP A 317 -29.90 -3.40 6.83
C ASP A 317 -29.13 -2.68 5.70
N LEU A 318 -28.21 -1.77 6.02
CA LEU A 318 -27.43 -1.05 4.99
C LEU A 318 -26.65 -2.05 4.12
N PRO A 319 -26.95 -2.16 2.81
CA PRO A 319 -26.24 -3.09 1.94
C PRO A 319 -24.84 -2.57 1.62
N VAL A 320 -23.87 -3.48 1.55
CA VAL A 320 -22.47 -3.18 1.20
C VAL A 320 -22.38 -2.49 -0.17
N SER A 321 -23.27 -2.83 -1.11
CA SER A 321 -23.33 -2.19 -2.43
C SER A 321 -23.59 -0.68 -2.36
N ARG A 322 -24.40 -0.20 -1.40
CA ARG A 322 -24.67 1.23 -1.22
C ARG A 322 -23.45 1.97 -0.67
N ILE A 323 -22.73 1.34 0.26
CA ILE A 323 -21.45 1.85 0.78
C ILE A 323 -20.45 1.97 -0.37
N LEU A 324 -20.25 0.87 -1.10
CA LEU A 324 -19.36 0.84 -2.25
C LEU A 324 -19.73 1.90 -3.28
N HIS A 325 -21.01 2.02 -3.64
CA HIS A 325 -21.50 3.05 -4.56
C HIS A 325 -21.15 4.47 -4.09
N GLY A 326 -21.25 4.76 -2.80
CA GLY A 326 -20.81 6.04 -2.24
C GLY A 326 -19.31 6.29 -2.49
N TYR A 327 -18.44 5.34 -2.14
CA TYR A 327 -16.99 5.47 -2.36
C TYR A 327 -16.61 5.62 -3.82
N MET A 328 -17.34 4.90 -4.66
CA MET A 328 -17.23 4.90 -6.10
C MET A 328 -17.48 6.28 -6.75
N THR A 329 -18.18 7.17 -6.04
CA THR A 329 -18.40 8.57 -6.46
C THR A 329 -17.36 9.57 -5.92
N PHE A 330 -16.38 9.13 -5.11
CA PHE A 330 -15.29 10.02 -4.71
C PHE A 330 -14.26 10.20 -5.83
N PRO A 331 -13.64 11.38 -5.92
CA PRO A 331 -12.51 11.57 -6.80
C PRO A 331 -11.33 10.73 -6.31
N GLY A 332 -10.70 10.05 -7.27
CA GLY A 332 -9.51 9.24 -7.08
C GLY A 332 -8.24 9.91 -7.61
N ALA A 333 -8.38 10.87 -8.50
CA ALA A 333 -7.29 11.75 -8.88
C ALA A 333 -7.83 13.09 -9.37
N SER A 334 -7.06 14.15 -9.15
CA SER A 334 -7.35 15.50 -9.63
C SER A 334 -6.16 15.97 -10.46
N LEU A 335 -6.44 16.42 -11.68
CA LEU A 335 -5.41 16.96 -12.56
C LEU A 335 -5.16 18.45 -12.22
N PRO A 336 -3.90 18.88 -12.03
CA PRO A 336 -3.57 20.24 -11.66
C PRO A 336 -3.65 21.22 -12.85
N LEU A 337 -4.85 21.37 -13.41
CA LEU A 337 -5.14 22.19 -14.60
C LEU A 337 -5.96 23.43 -14.22
N GLY A 338 -5.39 24.29 -13.37
CA GLY A 338 -6.01 25.53 -12.90
C GLY A 338 -7.23 25.31 -12.00
N ASP A 339 -8.09 26.34 -11.88
CA ASP A 339 -9.17 26.42 -10.88
C ASP A 339 -10.27 25.35 -11.02
N ARG A 340 -10.39 24.71 -12.19
CA ARG A 340 -11.45 23.73 -12.47
C ARG A 340 -11.04 22.28 -12.23
N GLN A 341 -9.79 22.03 -11.81
CA GLN A 341 -9.17 20.72 -11.54
C GLN A 341 -10.02 19.51 -11.98
N PRO A 342 -9.88 19.03 -13.24
CA PRO A 342 -10.63 17.88 -13.72
C PRO A 342 -10.42 16.67 -12.82
N ARG A 343 -11.53 16.06 -12.38
CA ARG A 343 -11.52 14.94 -11.43
C ARG A 343 -11.77 13.62 -12.11
N ILE A 344 -10.94 12.65 -11.79
CA ILE A 344 -11.03 11.26 -12.20
C ILE A 344 -11.57 10.48 -11.02
N TYR A 345 -12.78 9.93 -11.14
CA TYR A 345 -13.45 9.20 -10.08
C TYR A 345 -12.91 7.78 -9.90
N LEU A 346 -13.00 7.26 -8.66
CA LEU A 346 -12.54 5.91 -8.30
C LEU A 346 -13.22 4.78 -9.10
N THR A 347 -14.43 5.02 -9.62
CA THR A 347 -15.27 4.04 -10.34
C THR A 347 -14.80 3.61 -11.70
N LEU A 348 -14.53 4.60 -12.57
CA LEU A 348 -14.64 4.36 -14.00
C LEU A 348 -13.27 4.19 -14.66
N PHE A 349 -12.25 4.88 -14.15
CA PHE A 349 -11.01 5.04 -14.90
C PHE A 349 -9.95 4.02 -14.50
N THR A 350 -9.67 3.83 -13.21
CA THR A 350 -8.57 2.97 -12.75
C THR A 350 -8.88 1.48 -12.90
N PHE A 351 -10.13 1.06 -12.66
CA PHE A 351 -10.51 -0.37 -12.76
C PHE A 351 -10.56 -0.85 -14.20
N PHE A 352 -11.26 -0.13 -15.08
CA PHE A 352 -11.47 -0.60 -16.45
C PHE A 352 -10.23 -0.44 -17.33
N SER A 353 -9.48 0.66 -17.21
CA SER A 353 -8.36 0.90 -18.14
C SER A 353 -7.14 0.02 -17.88
N SER A 354 -6.81 -0.30 -16.62
CA SER A 354 -5.55 -0.99 -16.30
C SER A 354 -5.70 -2.52 -16.27
N VAL A 355 -6.82 -3.05 -15.78
CA VAL A 355 -7.08 -4.51 -15.76
C VAL A 355 -7.32 -5.04 -17.17
N TRP A 356 -8.17 -4.38 -17.96
CA TRP A 356 -8.51 -4.84 -19.30
C TRP A 356 -7.36 -4.68 -20.26
N VAL A 357 -6.65 -3.55 -20.26
CA VAL A 357 -5.57 -3.34 -21.21
C VAL A 357 -4.39 -4.28 -20.93
N LEU A 358 -4.01 -4.50 -19.67
CA LEU A 358 -2.93 -5.44 -19.35
C LEU A 358 -3.34 -6.90 -19.56
N GLY A 359 -4.59 -7.25 -19.25
CA GLY A 359 -5.16 -8.57 -19.53
C GLY A 359 -5.22 -8.86 -21.03
N LEU A 360 -5.69 -7.91 -21.84
CA LEU A 360 -5.74 -8.01 -23.30
C LEU A 360 -4.34 -8.01 -23.91
N MET A 361 -3.41 -7.18 -23.43
CA MET A 361 -2.02 -7.17 -23.88
C MET A 361 -1.29 -8.49 -23.60
N ALA A 362 -1.64 -9.20 -22.53
CA ALA A 362 -1.10 -10.53 -22.27
C ALA A 362 -1.61 -11.61 -23.24
N LEU A 363 -2.67 -11.33 -23.99
CA LEU A 363 -3.22 -12.19 -25.03
C LEU A 363 -2.70 -11.85 -26.43
N VAL A 364 -1.98 -10.74 -26.57
CA VAL A 364 -1.43 -10.30 -27.86
C VAL A 364 -0.35 -11.27 -28.34
N ASP A 365 -0.44 -11.67 -29.61
CA ASP A 365 0.51 -12.59 -30.23
C ASP A 365 1.92 -11.98 -30.23
N GLY A 366 2.85 -12.70 -29.60
CA GLY A 366 4.27 -12.33 -29.56
C GLY A 366 4.94 -12.35 -30.94
N ARG A 367 4.30 -12.90 -31.97
CA ARG A 367 4.78 -12.80 -33.36
C ARG A 367 4.54 -11.40 -33.95
N VAL A 368 3.37 -10.82 -33.70
CA VAL A 368 3.02 -9.47 -34.19
C VAL A 368 3.61 -8.39 -33.29
N PHE A 369 3.67 -8.65 -31.98
CA PHE A 369 4.23 -7.72 -30.99
C PHE A 369 5.29 -8.39 -30.11
N PRO A 370 6.54 -8.50 -30.60
CA PRO A 370 7.62 -9.23 -29.93
C PRO A 370 7.95 -8.70 -28.52
N VAL A 371 7.72 -7.41 -28.26
CA VAL A 371 7.92 -6.82 -26.93
C VAL A 371 6.95 -7.44 -25.92
N PHE A 372 5.70 -7.64 -26.29
CA PHE A 372 4.68 -8.23 -25.41
C PHE A 372 4.91 -9.72 -25.19
N GLY A 373 5.36 -10.45 -26.22
CA GLY A 373 5.70 -11.87 -26.08
C GLY A 373 6.72 -12.15 -24.96
N LYS A 374 7.75 -11.31 -24.85
CA LYS A 374 8.78 -11.43 -23.79
C LYS A 374 8.28 -11.02 -22.40
N LEU A 375 7.27 -10.15 -22.33
CA LEU A 375 6.71 -9.61 -21.09
C LEU A 375 5.40 -10.28 -20.67
N ARG A 376 4.94 -11.30 -21.41
CA ARG A 376 3.63 -11.94 -21.19
C ARG A 376 3.42 -12.39 -19.75
N ALA A 377 4.33 -13.19 -19.19
CA ALA A 377 4.17 -13.71 -17.82
C ALA A 377 4.20 -12.60 -16.75
N PRO A 378 5.13 -11.62 -16.78
CA PRO A 378 5.06 -10.41 -15.96
C PRO A 378 3.74 -9.64 -16.08
N LEU A 379 3.22 -9.47 -17.30
CA LEU A 379 1.96 -8.73 -17.52
C LEU A 379 0.75 -9.48 -16.95
N VAL A 380 0.66 -10.79 -17.14
CA VAL A 380 -0.38 -11.62 -16.50
C VAL A 380 -0.25 -11.54 -14.98
N GLY A 381 0.96 -11.68 -14.45
CA GLY A 381 1.22 -11.57 -13.02
C GLY A 381 0.80 -10.22 -12.46
N PHE A 382 1.06 -9.13 -13.19
CA PHE A 382 0.68 -7.78 -12.78
C PHE A 382 -0.83 -7.57 -12.82
N ALA A 383 -1.50 -8.04 -13.89
CA ALA A 383 -2.95 -7.95 -14.01
C ALA A 383 -3.65 -8.69 -12.86
N LEU A 384 -3.20 -9.90 -12.51
CA LEU A 384 -3.71 -10.64 -11.37
C LEU A 384 -3.40 -9.97 -10.03
N ALA A 385 -2.20 -9.42 -9.88
CA ALA A 385 -1.81 -8.66 -8.69
C ALA A 385 -2.67 -7.40 -8.49
N LEU A 386 -2.99 -6.68 -9.58
CA LEU A 386 -3.87 -5.52 -9.58
C LEU A 386 -5.31 -5.88 -9.17
N VAL A 387 -5.87 -6.95 -9.76
CA VAL A 387 -7.20 -7.47 -9.36
C VAL A 387 -7.18 -7.88 -7.89
N TRP A 388 -6.13 -8.56 -7.46
CA TRP A 388 -5.98 -8.96 -6.07
C TRP A 388 -5.89 -7.76 -5.12
N SER A 389 -5.16 -6.69 -5.47
CA SER A 389 -5.14 -5.45 -4.67
C SER A 389 -6.51 -4.80 -4.53
N LEU A 390 -7.37 -4.90 -5.55
CA LEU A 390 -8.77 -4.46 -5.42
C LEU A 390 -9.55 -5.34 -4.43
N VAL A 391 -9.39 -6.66 -4.52
CA VAL A 391 -9.98 -7.59 -3.55
C VAL A 391 -9.53 -7.25 -2.12
N CYS A 392 -8.23 -6.97 -1.91
CA CYS A 392 -7.71 -6.50 -0.62
C CYS A 392 -8.46 -5.27 -0.10
N THR A 393 -8.69 -4.28 -0.97
CA THR A 393 -9.47 -3.07 -0.65
C THR A 393 -10.90 -3.39 -0.24
N PHE A 394 -11.58 -4.27 -0.98
CA PHE A 394 -12.98 -4.62 -0.71
C PHE A 394 -13.18 -5.48 0.54
N THR A 395 -12.13 -6.02 1.13
CA THR A 395 -12.28 -6.71 2.43
C THR A 395 -12.76 -5.78 3.53
N TRP A 396 -12.37 -4.50 3.53
CA TRP A 396 -12.70 -3.58 4.61
C TRP A 396 -14.20 -3.19 4.67
N PRO A 397 -14.87 -2.85 3.55
CA PRO A 397 -16.33 -2.74 3.50
C PRO A 397 -17.11 -3.95 4.03
N LEU A 398 -16.54 -5.15 3.93
CA LEU A 398 -17.17 -6.37 4.41
C LEU A 398 -17.00 -6.56 5.92
N VAL A 399 -15.82 -6.25 6.47
CA VAL A 399 -15.53 -6.49 7.90
C VAL A 399 -15.81 -5.28 8.81
N ALA A 400 -15.80 -4.07 8.27
CA ALA A 400 -15.87 -2.81 9.02
C ALA A 400 -16.94 -1.87 8.44
N LYS A 401 -18.16 -2.40 8.26
CA LYS A 401 -19.29 -1.71 7.63
C LYS A 401 -19.63 -0.39 8.33
N GLY A 402 -19.68 -0.41 9.66
CA GLY A 402 -19.95 0.77 10.50
C GLY A 402 -18.92 1.87 10.28
N PHE A 403 -17.64 1.50 10.27
CA PHE A 403 -16.56 2.43 9.96
C PHE A 403 -16.71 3.05 8.57
N MET A 404 -16.89 2.22 7.54
CA MET A 404 -17.04 2.70 6.16
C MET A 404 -18.28 3.58 5.94
N TYR A 405 -19.32 3.47 6.76
CA TYR A 405 -20.49 4.32 6.64
C TYR A 405 -20.26 5.71 7.27
N HIS A 406 -19.72 5.76 8.48
CA HIS A 406 -19.54 7.02 9.22
C HIS A 406 -18.31 7.81 8.81
N HIS A 407 -17.27 7.10 8.37
CA HIS A 407 -15.98 7.68 8.06
C HIS A 407 -15.75 7.83 6.56
N MET A 408 -16.79 8.11 5.78
CA MET A 408 -16.67 8.31 4.33
C MET A 408 -15.63 9.37 3.94
N HIS A 409 -15.39 10.34 4.82
CA HIS A 409 -14.38 11.39 4.70
C HIS A 409 -12.93 10.91 4.97
N ILE A 410 -12.68 9.64 5.32
CA ILE A 410 -11.30 9.10 5.41
C ILE A 410 -11.20 7.70 4.83
N ALA A 411 -12.29 6.95 4.78
CA ALA A 411 -12.23 5.55 4.39
C ALA A 411 -11.94 5.31 2.90
N ALA A 412 -12.02 6.34 2.06
CA ALA A 412 -11.52 6.26 0.70
C ALA A 412 -9.99 6.04 0.64
N MET A 413 -9.25 6.39 1.70
CA MET A 413 -7.83 6.01 1.84
C MET A 413 -7.61 4.49 1.75
N ALA A 414 -8.62 3.66 2.06
CA ALA A 414 -8.54 2.21 1.88
C ALA A 414 -8.15 1.83 0.44
N PHE A 415 -8.63 2.56 -0.57
CA PHE A 415 -8.31 2.30 -1.97
C PHE A 415 -6.84 2.59 -2.30
N TYR A 416 -6.14 3.37 -1.47
CA TYR A 416 -4.75 3.78 -1.68
C TYR A 416 -3.74 2.94 -0.91
N VAL A 417 -4.19 2.03 -0.05
CA VAL A 417 -3.29 1.12 0.64
C VAL A 417 -2.56 0.21 -0.36
N THR A 418 -3.26 -0.30 -1.38
CA THR A 418 -2.65 -1.15 -2.42
C THR A 418 -3.20 -0.91 -3.82
N TYR A 419 -4.53 -0.86 -3.97
CA TYR A 419 -5.17 -0.87 -5.28
C TYR A 419 -4.79 0.32 -6.15
N MET A 420 -4.95 1.55 -5.68
CA MET A 420 -4.63 2.74 -6.47
C MET A 420 -3.15 2.81 -6.80
N ILE A 421 -2.26 2.42 -5.88
CA ILE A 421 -0.81 2.33 -6.16
C ILE A 421 -0.54 1.39 -7.34
N MET A 422 -1.16 0.21 -7.34
CA MET A 422 -1.06 -0.74 -8.45
C MET A 422 -1.71 -0.22 -9.73
N ALA A 423 -2.83 0.50 -9.64
CA ALA A 423 -3.50 1.07 -10.81
C ALA A 423 -2.65 2.15 -11.49
N LEU A 424 -2.07 3.07 -10.70
CA LEU A 424 -1.12 4.08 -11.19
C LEU A 424 0.11 3.43 -11.83
N ALA A 425 0.63 2.36 -11.22
CA ALA A 425 1.73 1.58 -11.80
C ALA A 425 1.32 0.91 -13.12
N GLY A 426 0.08 0.42 -13.23
CA GLY A 426 -0.48 -0.13 -14.46
C GLY A 426 -0.49 0.87 -15.62
N PHE A 427 -0.86 2.13 -15.35
CA PHE A 427 -0.75 3.21 -16.34
C PHE A 427 0.69 3.46 -16.78
N GLY A 428 1.64 3.52 -15.83
CA GLY A 428 3.05 3.65 -16.17
C GLY A 428 3.55 2.50 -17.05
N ILE A 429 3.19 1.26 -16.71
CA ILE A 429 3.53 0.08 -17.51
C ILE A 429 2.97 0.21 -18.93
N LEU A 430 1.70 0.59 -19.06
CA LEU A 430 1.06 0.80 -20.37
C LEU A 430 1.82 1.81 -21.23
N VAL A 431 2.16 2.97 -20.69
CA VAL A 431 2.96 3.98 -21.42
C VAL A 431 4.32 3.41 -21.82
N SER A 432 4.99 2.69 -20.90
CA SER A 432 6.29 2.09 -21.23
C SER A 432 6.20 1.06 -22.35
N LEU A 433 5.14 0.26 -22.37
CA LEU A 433 4.87 -0.74 -23.41
C LEU A 433 4.66 -0.07 -24.79
N VAL A 434 3.85 0.98 -24.84
CA VAL A 434 3.59 1.75 -26.08
C VAL A 434 4.90 2.34 -26.62
N LEU A 435 5.69 3.01 -25.76
CA LEU A 435 6.97 3.61 -26.17
C LEU A 435 7.97 2.56 -26.67
N ARG A 436 8.09 1.42 -25.98
CA ARG A 436 8.98 0.32 -26.42
C ARG A 436 8.56 -0.25 -27.76
N GLN A 437 7.26 -0.41 -27.99
CA GLN A 437 6.73 -0.96 -29.24
C GLN A 437 6.92 0.02 -30.40
N ALA A 438 6.64 1.32 -30.18
CA ALA A 438 6.90 2.36 -31.16
C ALA A 438 8.39 2.41 -31.55
N PHE A 439 9.29 2.40 -30.56
CA PHE A 439 10.73 2.37 -30.79
C PHE A 439 11.16 1.11 -31.57
N TYR A 440 10.63 -0.06 -31.23
CA TYR A 440 10.90 -1.30 -31.95
C TYR A 440 10.52 -1.20 -33.44
N PHE A 441 9.36 -0.61 -33.76
CA PHE A 441 8.94 -0.43 -35.15
C PHE A 441 9.80 0.59 -35.89
N ILE A 442 10.16 1.70 -35.27
CA ILE A 442 11.03 2.73 -35.89
C ILE A 442 12.40 2.12 -36.24
N VAL A 443 13.04 1.44 -35.29
CA VAL A 443 14.39 0.88 -35.49
C VAL A 443 14.39 -0.28 -36.50
N ASN A 444 13.42 -1.19 -36.44
CA ASN A 444 13.40 -2.34 -37.35
C ASN A 444 12.79 -2.00 -38.72
N GLY A 445 11.88 -1.03 -38.79
CA GLY A 445 11.40 -0.46 -40.04
C GLY A 445 12.54 0.17 -40.84
N TYR A 446 13.41 0.93 -40.16
CA TYR A 446 14.62 1.50 -40.77
C TYR A 446 15.55 0.44 -41.35
N LYS A 447 15.79 -0.67 -40.62
CA LYS A 447 16.64 -1.77 -41.11
C LYS A 447 16.08 -2.49 -42.33
N ARG A 448 14.76 -2.63 -42.43
CA ARG A 448 14.14 -3.22 -43.64
C ARG A 448 14.26 -2.28 -44.84
N GLY A 449 14.05 -0.97 -44.65
CA GLY A 449 14.21 0.03 -45.71
C GLY A 449 15.65 0.17 -46.21
N SER A 450 16.65 0.04 -45.33
CA SER A 450 18.06 0.13 -45.73
C SER A 450 18.57 -1.10 -46.48
N LEU A 451 17.98 -2.28 -46.25
CA LEU A 451 18.34 -3.52 -46.95
C LEU A 451 17.71 -3.62 -48.34
N THR A 452 16.55 -2.99 -48.54
CA THR A 452 15.92 -2.91 -49.87
C THR A 452 16.53 -1.80 -50.74
N ALA A 453 17.10 -0.75 -50.14
CA ALA A 453 17.73 0.35 -50.87
C ALA A 453 19.18 0.07 -51.33
N SER A 454 19.76 -1.09 -50.98
CA SER A 454 21.12 -1.50 -51.40
C SER A 454 21.13 -2.58 -52.47
N THR A 455 19.96 -2.91 -53.04
CA THR A 455 19.80 -3.93 -54.10
C THR A 455 19.34 -3.34 -55.44
N ASP A 456 19.21 -2.02 -55.51
CA ASP A 456 19.06 -1.24 -56.73
C ASP A 456 20.32 -0.37 -56.91
#